data_AF-A0A0V1BRH4-F1
#
_entry.id   AF-A0A0V1BRH4-F1
#
_cell.length_a   1.000
_cell.length_b   1.000
_cell.length_c   1.000
_cell.angle_alpha   90.00
_cell.angle_beta   90.00
_cell.angle_gamma   90.00
#
_symmetry.space_group_name_H-M   'P 1'
#
loop_
_entity.id
_entity.type
_entity.pdbx_description
1 polymer ?
#
loop_
_entity_poly.entity_id
_entity_poly.type
_entity_poly.pdbx_seq_one_letter_code
_entity_poly.pdbx_strand_id
1 'polypeptide(L)'
;LLKLMEDEKIVDLLNDKRAIALKLNWNSESAKQFAALYPVNSVPAVFFVGYDGKLRDTITSPFDIVDLFEKTSNALAGNAVSVANFEMTETKKANGRSADIHGNKTCSSNLITKKMNRGKIDKENLLKDAVANENEEDEKSFEEKAKAVQNLREEIRRKRLEEEKLREKLLAQIKADRIEGQIRSNRNAEMTKPEAQISSDPISSSEMNRDLARIQFRFPDGRRQFATFNRNDPLHVLFDYIKPFFPDDCQLKLIELYPRRHFTDVDYEKSLESLDLVPSAVLLIVRTVCIY
;
A
#
# COMPACT_ATOMS: atom_id res chain seq x y z
N LEU A 1 14.99 18.96 -15.39
CA LEU A 1 13.77 18.67 -14.60
C LEU A 1 13.10 19.92 -14.05
N LEU A 2 13.55 20.60 -12.97
CA LEU A 2 12.85 21.79 -12.43
C LEU A 2 12.51 22.85 -13.50
N LYS A 3 13.53 23.32 -14.24
CA LYS A 3 13.34 24.24 -15.39
C LYS A 3 12.40 23.73 -16.50
N LEU A 4 12.16 22.42 -16.58
CA LEU A 4 11.27 21.80 -17.57
C LEU A 4 9.84 21.62 -17.02
N MET A 5 9.66 21.74 -15.71
CA MET A 5 8.34 21.82 -15.05
C MET A 5 7.88 23.28 -14.92
N GLU A 6 8.78 24.22 -15.16
CA GLU A 6 8.57 25.67 -15.25
C GLU A 6 8.25 26.11 -16.70
N ASP A 7 8.26 25.20 -17.68
CA ASP A 7 7.88 25.46 -19.08
C ASP A 7 6.37 25.74 -19.21
N GLU A 8 6.01 26.85 -19.86
CA GLU A 8 4.63 27.37 -19.97
C GLU A 8 3.60 26.29 -20.36
N LYS A 9 3.90 25.50 -21.40
CA LYS A 9 3.03 24.43 -21.91
C LYS A 9 2.64 23.38 -20.87
N ILE A 10 3.52 23.11 -19.90
CA ILE A 10 3.29 22.12 -18.85
C ILE A 10 2.59 22.78 -17.65
N VAL A 11 2.93 24.03 -17.34
CA VAL A 11 2.24 24.84 -16.33
C VAL A 11 0.76 25.02 -16.70
N ASP A 12 0.45 25.38 -17.96
CA ASP A 12 -0.93 25.51 -18.46
C ASP A 12 -1.70 24.19 -18.38
N LEU A 13 -1.10 23.09 -18.85
CA LEU A 13 -1.70 21.74 -18.81
C LEU A 13 -2.02 21.26 -17.38
N LEU A 14 -1.21 21.65 -16.39
CA LEU A 14 -1.43 21.37 -14.97
C LEU A 14 -2.53 22.27 -14.38
N ASN A 15 -2.56 23.56 -14.75
CA ASN A 15 -3.57 24.53 -14.32
C ASN A 15 -4.97 24.14 -14.81
N ASP A 16 -5.13 23.86 -16.10
CA ASP A 16 -6.41 23.51 -16.75
C ASP A 16 -7.13 22.36 -16.04
N LYS A 17 -6.37 21.34 -15.63
CA LYS A 17 -6.88 20.12 -15.00
C LYS A 17 -6.75 20.12 -13.48
N ARG A 18 -6.50 21.28 -12.86
CA ARG A 18 -6.44 21.51 -11.39
C ARG A 18 -5.43 20.61 -10.65
N ALA A 19 -4.28 20.35 -11.25
CA ALA A 19 -3.22 19.59 -10.59
C ALA A 19 -2.51 20.40 -9.50
N ILE A 20 -1.94 19.71 -8.49
CA ILE A 20 -1.14 20.31 -7.42
C ILE A 20 0.30 19.80 -7.55
N ALA A 21 1.24 20.69 -7.84
CA ALA A 21 2.67 20.37 -7.91
C ALA A 21 3.33 20.52 -6.53
N LEU A 22 3.92 19.44 -6.01
CA LEU A 22 4.64 19.44 -4.72
C LEU A 22 6.14 19.20 -4.92
N LYS A 23 6.95 20.22 -4.62
CA LYS A 23 8.42 20.14 -4.68
C LYS A 23 8.98 19.58 -3.37
N LEU A 24 9.36 18.30 -3.37
CA LEU A 24 10.03 17.66 -2.24
C LEU A 24 11.56 17.75 -2.39
N ASN A 25 12.24 18.22 -1.34
CA ASN A 25 13.70 18.25 -1.31
C ASN A 25 14.26 16.90 -0.85
N TRP A 26 15.36 16.45 -1.46
CA TRP A 26 16.09 15.25 -1.05
C TRP A 26 16.44 15.28 0.45
N ASN A 27 16.41 14.12 1.11
CA ASN A 27 16.60 13.92 2.56
C ASN A 27 15.63 14.64 3.52
N SER A 28 14.71 15.49 3.04
CA SER A 28 13.67 16.09 3.89
C SER A 28 12.74 15.04 4.52
N GLU A 29 12.13 15.35 5.66
CA GLU A 29 11.20 14.42 6.31
C GLU A 29 10.01 14.09 5.41
N SER A 30 9.42 15.10 4.76
CA SER A 30 8.34 14.91 3.78
C SER A 30 8.74 14.01 2.60
N ALA A 31 10.00 14.06 2.14
CA ALA A 31 10.50 13.12 1.13
C ALA A 31 10.64 11.68 1.66
N LYS A 32 11.01 11.49 2.93
CA LYS A 32 11.03 10.17 3.58
C LYS A 32 9.63 9.60 3.79
N GLN A 33 8.69 10.45 4.23
CA GLN A 33 7.27 10.10 4.37
C GLN A 33 6.66 9.73 3.00
N PHE A 34 6.97 10.48 1.95
CA PHE A 34 6.56 10.15 0.58
C PHE A 34 7.18 8.83 0.08
N ALA A 35 8.48 8.63 0.30
CA ALA A 35 9.19 7.41 -0.12
C ALA A 35 8.69 6.13 0.58
N ALA A 36 8.07 6.25 1.76
CA ALA A 36 7.42 5.14 2.45
C ALA A 36 6.09 4.70 1.79
N LEU A 37 5.48 5.56 0.95
CA LEU A 37 4.26 5.26 0.19
C LEU A 37 4.57 4.94 -1.29
N TYR A 38 5.52 5.67 -1.89
CA TYR A 38 5.91 5.55 -3.30
C TYR A 38 7.43 5.37 -3.40
N PRO A 39 7.94 4.16 -3.69
CA PRO A 39 9.37 3.90 -3.76
C PRO A 39 10.12 4.82 -4.74
N VAL A 40 11.04 5.62 -4.21
CA VAL A 40 11.84 6.58 -4.99
C VAL A 40 13.12 5.88 -5.49
N ASN A 41 13.00 5.16 -6.61
CA ASN A 41 14.10 4.40 -7.21
C ASN A 41 15.27 5.27 -7.72
N SER A 42 15.07 6.58 -7.86
CA SER A 42 16.01 7.50 -8.53
C SER A 42 15.70 8.96 -8.18
N VAL A 43 16.72 9.81 -8.11
CA VAL A 43 16.57 11.26 -7.93
C VAL A 43 17.48 12.02 -8.90
N PRO A 44 17.03 13.11 -9.54
CA PRO A 44 15.69 13.70 -9.44
C PRO A 44 14.62 12.87 -10.18
N ALA A 45 13.37 13.00 -9.78
CA ALA A 45 12.22 12.34 -10.41
C ALA A 45 10.92 13.15 -10.19
N VAL A 46 9.91 12.89 -11.02
CA VAL A 46 8.55 13.44 -10.90
C VAL A 46 7.56 12.28 -10.86
N PHE A 47 6.58 12.34 -9.94
CA PHE A 47 5.59 11.29 -9.72
C PHE A 47 4.19 11.87 -9.94
N PHE A 48 3.38 11.23 -10.78
CA PHE A 48 1.99 11.62 -10.99
C PHE A 48 1.07 10.74 -10.16
N VAL A 49 0.50 11.30 -9.10
CA VAL A 49 -0.40 10.61 -8.17
C VAL A 49 -1.84 11.04 -8.45
N GLY A 50 -2.74 10.07 -8.58
CA GLY A 50 -4.17 10.32 -8.74
C GLY A 50 -4.85 10.76 -7.43
N TYR A 51 -6.04 11.36 -7.55
CA TYR A 51 -6.89 11.72 -6.41
C TYR A 51 -7.27 10.51 -5.53
N ASP A 52 -7.15 9.30 -6.06
CA ASP A 52 -7.40 8.02 -5.42
C ASP A 52 -6.16 7.45 -4.69
N GLY A 53 -5.07 8.21 -4.59
CA GLY A 53 -3.84 7.79 -3.92
C GLY A 53 -3.07 6.69 -4.66
N LYS A 54 -3.29 6.54 -5.97
CA LYS A 54 -2.51 5.63 -6.82
C LYS A 54 -1.49 6.39 -7.65
N LEU A 55 -0.30 5.81 -7.78
CA LEU A 55 0.70 6.26 -8.74
C LEU A 55 0.25 5.92 -10.17
N ARG A 56 0.25 6.90 -11.07
CA ARG A 56 -0.17 6.77 -12.47
C ARG A 56 0.99 6.67 -13.45
N ASP A 57 2.06 7.44 -13.18
CA ASP A 57 3.31 7.44 -13.97
C ASP A 57 4.45 8.05 -13.12
N THR A 58 5.70 7.76 -13.49
CA THR A 58 6.93 8.29 -12.89
C THR A 58 7.95 8.64 -13.96
N ILE A 59 8.53 9.84 -13.86
CA ILE A 59 9.55 10.34 -14.78
C ILE A 59 10.89 10.40 -14.06
N THR A 60 11.81 9.55 -14.52
CA THR A 60 13.19 9.40 -14.08
C THR A 60 14.13 9.83 -15.21
N SER A 61 15.36 10.24 -14.87
CA SER A 61 16.41 10.59 -15.82
C SER A 61 16.70 9.47 -16.84
N PRO A 62 16.98 9.75 -18.12
CA PRO A 62 17.12 11.07 -18.75
C PRO A 62 15.80 11.81 -18.96
N PHE A 63 15.87 13.14 -19.13
CA PHE A 63 14.70 13.99 -19.28
C PHE A 63 14.68 14.68 -20.65
N ASP A 64 13.77 14.26 -21.53
CA ASP A 64 13.34 15.08 -22.66
C ASP A 64 12.07 15.88 -22.26
N ILE A 65 11.86 17.03 -22.91
CA ILE A 65 10.66 17.85 -22.77
C ILE A 65 9.47 17.18 -23.47
N VAL A 66 9.71 16.44 -24.56
CA VAL A 66 8.67 15.71 -25.31
C VAL A 66 8.08 14.61 -24.43
N ASP A 67 8.90 13.70 -23.92
CA ASP A 67 8.53 12.66 -22.96
C ASP A 67 7.82 13.25 -21.73
N LEU A 68 8.32 14.37 -21.20
CA LEU A 68 7.75 15.02 -20.02
C LEU A 68 6.33 15.56 -20.28
N PHE A 69 6.10 16.19 -21.44
CA PHE A 69 4.78 16.68 -21.83
C PHE A 69 3.80 15.54 -22.12
N GLU A 70 4.23 14.52 -22.88
CA GLU A 70 3.38 13.36 -23.20
C GLU A 70 2.94 12.61 -21.92
N LYS A 71 3.89 12.29 -21.04
CA LYS A 71 3.61 11.59 -19.78
C LYS A 71 2.74 12.42 -18.84
N THR A 72 2.98 13.73 -18.75
CA THR A 72 2.11 14.65 -18.00
C THR A 72 0.68 14.61 -18.56
N SER A 73 0.53 14.65 -19.89
CA SER A 73 -0.79 14.59 -20.54
C SER A 73 -1.51 13.26 -20.28
N ASN A 74 -0.80 12.13 -20.45
CA ASN A 74 -1.34 10.77 -20.29
C ASN A 74 -1.73 10.48 -18.83
N ALA A 75 -0.85 10.75 -17.87
CA ALA A 75 -1.13 10.53 -16.45
C ALA A 75 -2.29 11.42 -15.95
N LEU A 76 -2.42 12.64 -16.51
CA LEU A 76 -3.47 13.59 -16.16
C LEU A 76 -4.77 13.36 -16.96
N ALA A 77 -4.73 12.58 -18.05
CA ALA A 77 -5.91 12.06 -18.76
C ALA A 77 -6.55 10.84 -18.05
N GLY A 78 -5.83 10.17 -17.14
CA GLY A 78 -6.34 9.05 -16.36
C GLY A 78 -5.84 7.67 -16.78
N ASN A 79 -5.00 7.59 -17.81
CA ASN A 79 -4.35 6.34 -18.20
C ASN A 79 -3.30 5.96 -17.15
N ALA A 80 -3.54 4.90 -16.40
CA ALA A 80 -2.60 4.38 -15.41
C ALA A 80 -1.59 3.45 -16.12
N VAL A 81 -0.32 3.87 -16.18
CA VAL A 81 0.76 3.03 -16.70
C VAL A 81 1.36 2.26 -15.52
N SER A 82 1.17 0.95 -15.51
CA SER A 82 1.71 0.08 -14.47
C SER A 82 3.25 0.07 -14.50
N VAL A 83 3.88 0.68 -13.51
CA VAL A 83 5.35 0.80 -13.41
C VAL A 83 6.00 -0.59 -13.33
N ALA A 84 6.73 -0.96 -14.38
CA ALA A 84 7.68 -2.06 -14.33
C ALA A 84 8.95 -1.60 -13.62
N ASN A 85 9.34 -2.29 -12.53
CA ASN A 85 10.58 -2.00 -11.84
C ASN A 85 11.78 -2.59 -12.59
N PHE A 86 12.53 -1.69 -13.26
CA PHE A 86 13.99 -1.60 -13.24
C PHE A 86 14.83 -2.85 -13.57
N GLU A 87 15.65 -2.75 -14.61
CA GLU A 87 16.98 -3.36 -14.60
C GLU A 87 17.99 -2.51 -15.41
N MET A 88 19.25 -2.48 -14.99
CA MET A 88 20.34 -1.76 -15.67
C MET A 88 21.04 -2.67 -16.67
N THR A 89 21.12 -2.25 -17.94
CA THR A 89 22.03 -2.87 -18.92
C THR A 89 22.73 -1.80 -19.77
N GLU A 90 23.97 -2.08 -20.17
CA GLU A 90 24.88 -1.11 -20.80
C GLU A 90 24.57 -0.89 -22.28
N THR A 91 24.58 0.37 -22.74
CA THR A 91 24.23 0.72 -24.13
C THR A 91 25.38 0.54 -25.12
N LYS A 92 25.35 -0.54 -25.91
CA LYS A 92 26.20 -0.68 -27.12
C LYS A 92 25.52 -0.13 -28.38
N LYS A 93 25.75 1.17 -28.61
CA LYS A 93 25.86 1.88 -29.92
C LYS A 93 25.40 1.15 -31.21
N ALA A 94 24.40 1.71 -31.91
CA ALA A 94 24.49 2.14 -33.33
C ALA A 94 23.16 2.70 -33.92
N ASN A 95 23.29 3.69 -34.82
CA ASN A 95 22.52 4.04 -36.04
C ASN A 95 20.99 3.74 -36.11
N GLY A 96 20.08 4.63 -36.58
CA GLY A 96 20.21 5.89 -37.33
C GLY A 96 19.28 5.90 -38.56
N ARG A 97 19.02 7.09 -39.17
CA ARG A 97 18.09 7.37 -40.33
C ARG A 97 16.59 7.35 -39.97
N SER A 98 15.69 8.04 -40.70
CA SER A 98 15.75 9.23 -41.58
C SER A 98 14.31 9.65 -41.95
N ALA A 99 14.14 10.78 -42.65
CA ALA A 99 12.93 11.28 -43.33
C ALA A 99 11.82 11.89 -42.44
N ASP A 100 10.98 12.82 -42.91
CA ASP A 100 11.13 13.98 -43.83
C ASP A 100 9.75 14.72 -43.89
N ILE A 101 9.62 15.77 -44.71
CA ILE A 101 8.35 16.43 -45.13
C ILE A 101 7.65 17.28 -44.04
N HIS A 102 7.88 18.61 -43.98
CA HIS A 102 7.15 19.69 -44.68
C HIS A 102 5.71 20.00 -44.16
N GLY A 103 5.45 21.26 -43.76
CA GLY A 103 4.13 21.66 -43.23
C GLY A 103 3.96 23.15 -42.86
N ASN A 104 4.31 24.08 -43.76
CA ASN A 104 4.31 25.54 -43.56
C ASN A 104 3.09 26.14 -42.81
N LYS A 105 3.35 27.10 -41.88
CA LYS A 105 2.74 28.45 -41.92
C LYS A 105 3.40 29.48 -40.99
N THR A 106 3.82 30.58 -41.61
CA THR A 106 3.87 31.99 -41.15
C THR A 106 3.10 32.29 -39.84
N CYS A 107 3.72 32.90 -38.81
CA CYS A 107 4.25 34.28 -38.74
C CYS A 107 3.16 35.37 -38.75
N SER A 108 2.95 36.04 -37.61
CA SER A 108 3.10 37.50 -37.45
C SER A 108 3.05 37.91 -35.97
N SER A 109 3.62 39.08 -35.65
CA SER A 109 3.50 39.75 -34.35
C SER A 109 2.18 40.54 -34.20
N ASN A 110 1.83 40.97 -32.98
CA ASN A 110 1.81 42.40 -32.61
C ASN A 110 1.44 42.68 -31.14
N LEU A 111 1.89 43.84 -30.64
CA LEU A 111 1.57 44.42 -29.32
C LEU A 111 0.15 45.03 -29.27
N ILE A 112 -0.41 45.14 -28.05
CA ILE A 112 -1.26 46.27 -27.60
C ILE A 112 -1.15 46.40 -26.06
N THR A 113 -1.39 47.59 -25.50
CA THR A 113 -1.21 47.91 -24.05
C THR A 113 -2.27 48.90 -23.53
N LYS A 114 -2.32 49.13 -22.19
CA LYS A 114 -3.18 50.05 -21.38
C LYS A 114 -4.50 49.44 -20.82
N LYS A 115 -5.15 49.97 -19.76
CA LYS A 115 -4.70 50.50 -18.42
C LYS A 115 -5.92 50.96 -17.58
N MET A 116 -5.96 50.64 -16.26
CA MET A 116 -6.80 51.27 -15.19
C MET A 116 -8.35 51.11 -15.31
N ASN A 117 -9.22 51.41 -14.31
CA ASN A 117 -9.04 52.03 -12.98
C ASN A 117 -10.07 51.58 -11.89
N ARG A 118 -9.98 52.17 -10.68
CA ARG A 118 -10.66 51.86 -9.40
C ARG A 118 -12.13 52.32 -9.24
N GLY A 119 -12.85 51.71 -8.28
CA GLY A 119 -14.06 52.23 -7.59
C GLY A 119 -14.28 51.59 -6.21
N LYS A 120 -14.90 52.30 -5.24
CA LYS A 120 -15.21 51.89 -3.85
C LYS A 120 -16.33 52.80 -3.28
N ILE A 121 -16.81 52.55 -2.04
CA ILE A 121 -17.58 53.48 -1.15
C ILE A 121 -19.07 53.65 -1.59
N ASP A 122 -20.12 53.47 -0.77
CA ASP A 122 -20.29 53.17 0.67
C ASP A 122 -21.57 52.33 0.95
N LYS A 123 -21.63 51.67 2.13
CA LYS A 123 -22.90 51.44 2.88
C LYS A 123 -22.66 50.90 4.31
N GLU A 124 -22.58 51.79 5.30
CA GLU A 124 -22.57 51.46 6.72
C GLU A 124 -23.57 52.38 7.46
N ASN A 125 -24.65 51.79 8.01
CA ASN A 125 -25.55 52.28 9.08
C ASN A 125 -26.94 51.59 8.98
N LEU A 126 -27.05 50.31 9.37
CA LEU A 126 -28.35 49.63 9.55
C LEU A 126 -28.28 48.34 10.41
N LEU A 127 -27.45 48.34 11.45
CA LEU A 127 -27.21 47.18 12.34
C LEU A 127 -27.06 47.60 13.80
N LYS A 128 -28.16 47.63 14.56
CA LYS A 128 -28.12 47.64 16.06
C LYS A 128 -29.25 46.85 16.73
N ASP A 129 -30.45 46.80 16.16
CA ASP A 129 -31.63 46.32 16.89
C ASP A 129 -31.90 44.80 16.80
N ALA A 130 -31.07 44.05 16.06
CA ALA A 130 -31.16 42.58 15.97
C ALA A 130 -30.29 41.84 17.01
N VAL A 131 -29.17 42.45 17.41
CA VAL A 131 -28.05 41.76 18.10
C VAL A 131 -28.35 41.43 19.57
N ALA A 132 -29.48 41.87 20.12
CA ALA A 132 -29.83 41.62 21.52
C ALA A 132 -30.48 40.25 21.76
N ASN A 133 -31.18 39.69 20.77
CA ASN A 133 -32.09 38.55 20.98
C ASN A 133 -31.51 37.19 20.58
N GLU A 134 -30.47 37.15 19.74
CA GLU A 134 -29.85 35.90 19.24
C GLU A 134 -28.92 35.25 20.29
N ASN A 135 -28.23 36.06 21.12
CA ASN A 135 -27.24 35.55 22.09
C ASN A 135 -27.85 34.60 23.14
N GLU A 136 -29.12 34.81 23.52
CA GLU A 136 -29.79 34.01 24.53
C GLU A 136 -30.11 32.58 24.08
N GLU A 137 -30.19 32.31 22.77
CA GLU A 137 -30.40 30.95 22.25
C GLU A 137 -29.05 30.24 22.03
N ASP A 138 -28.04 30.97 21.57
CA ASP A 138 -26.69 30.44 21.36
C ASP A 138 -26.01 29.99 22.68
N GLU A 139 -26.11 30.78 23.76
CA GLU A 139 -25.57 30.39 25.08
C GLU A 139 -26.23 29.12 25.62
N LYS A 140 -27.56 29.01 25.50
CA LYS A 140 -28.31 27.80 25.91
C LYS A 140 -27.87 26.58 25.09
N SER A 141 -27.62 26.76 23.79
CA SER A 141 -27.10 25.68 22.93
C SER A 141 -25.66 25.27 23.29
N PHE A 142 -24.82 26.21 23.75
CA PHE A 142 -23.45 25.92 24.16
C PHE A 142 -23.39 25.18 25.50
N GLU A 143 -24.21 25.59 26.46
CA GLU A 143 -24.42 24.94 27.76
C GLU A 143 -24.89 23.48 27.60
N GLU A 144 -25.81 23.20 26.67
CA GLU A 144 -26.25 21.84 26.35
C GLU A 144 -25.13 20.99 25.71
N LYS A 145 -24.42 21.55 24.71
CA LYS A 145 -23.27 20.88 24.06
C LYS A 145 -22.17 20.55 25.07
N ALA A 146 -21.89 21.45 26.03
CA ALA A 146 -20.92 21.23 27.10
C ALA A 146 -21.33 20.05 28.01
N LYS A 147 -22.61 19.97 28.40
CA LYS A 147 -23.15 18.85 29.20
C LYS A 147 -23.10 17.53 28.45
N ALA A 148 -23.44 17.52 27.15
CA ALA A 148 -23.31 16.34 26.30
C ALA A 148 -21.86 15.81 26.23
N VAL A 149 -20.88 16.71 26.10
CA VAL A 149 -19.44 16.36 26.10
C VAL A 149 -18.98 15.83 27.46
N GLN A 150 -19.46 16.37 28.58
CA GLN A 150 -19.15 15.84 29.92
C GLN A 150 -19.70 14.43 30.11
N ASN A 151 -20.97 14.19 29.76
CA ASN A 151 -21.61 12.88 29.86
C ASN A 151 -20.90 11.83 28.99
N LEU A 152 -20.52 12.19 27.76
CA LEU A 152 -19.75 11.32 26.86
C LEU A 152 -18.37 10.98 27.43
N ARG A 153 -17.69 11.94 28.08
CA ARG A 153 -16.40 11.73 28.73
C ARG A 153 -16.49 10.77 29.92
N GLU A 154 -17.56 10.84 30.71
CA GLU A 154 -17.81 9.87 31.80
C GLU A 154 -18.13 8.47 31.25
N GLU A 155 -18.99 8.35 30.23
CA GLU A 155 -19.31 7.07 29.61
C GLU A 155 -18.06 6.37 29.04
N ILE A 156 -17.16 7.13 28.40
CA ILE A 156 -15.85 6.62 27.94
C ILE A 156 -14.97 6.19 29.12
N ARG A 157 -14.97 6.94 30.24
CA ARG A 157 -14.23 6.57 31.46
C ARG A 157 -14.76 5.27 32.06
N ARG A 158 -16.09 5.08 32.11
CA ARG A 158 -16.71 3.84 32.62
C ARG A 158 -16.35 2.64 31.74
N LYS A 159 -16.54 2.75 30.43
CA LYS A 159 -16.24 1.68 29.47
C LYS A 159 -14.77 1.24 29.51
N ARG A 160 -13.82 2.18 29.61
CA ARG A 160 -12.39 1.86 29.77
C ARG A 160 -12.11 1.07 31.05
N LEU A 161 -12.73 1.43 32.16
CA LEU A 161 -12.57 0.72 33.44
C LEU A 161 -13.19 -0.69 33.42
N GLU A 162 -14.26 -0.89 32.66
CA GLU A 162 -14.90 -2.20 32.45
C GLU A 162 -14.06 -3.09 31.53
N GLU A 163 -13.54 -2.54 30.43
CA GLU A 163 -12.61 -3.20 29.51
C GLU A 163 -11.30 -3.62 30.20
N GLU A 164 -10.72 -2.73 31.02
CA GLU A 164 -9.50 -2.99 31.79
C GLU A 164 -9.70 -4.16 32.77
N LYS A 165 -10.80 -4.17 33.53
CA LYS A 165 -11.16 -5.27 34.44
C LYS A 165 -11.43 -6.60 33.71
N LEU A 166 -11.99 -6.56 32.50
CA LEU A 166 -12.20 -7.75 31.68
C LEU A 166 -10.86 -8.30 31.17
N ARG A 167 -9.98 -7.40 30.68
CA ARG A 167 -8.63 -7.72 30.23
C ARG A 167 -7.74 -8.28 31.34
N GLU A 168 -7.83 -7.73 32.55
CA GLU A 168 -7.11 -8.23 33.73
C GLU A 168 -7.55 -9.66 34.09
N LYS A 169 -8.86 -9.92 34.13
CA LYS A 169 -9.41 -11.28 34.37
C LYS A 169 -8.95 -12.28 33.31
N LEU A 170 -8.97 -11.89 32.04
CA LEU A 170 -8.53 -12.73 30.92
C LEU A 170 -7.02 -13.05 31.05
N LEU A 171 -6.19 -12.03 31.35
CA LEU A 171 -4.75 -12.21 31.58
C LEU A 171 -4.47 -13.13 32.78
N ALA A 172 -5.22 -12.98 33.88
CA ALA A 172 -5.11 -13.82 35.06
C ALA A 172 -5.49 -15.28 34.76
N GLN A 173 -6.55 -15.50 33.97
CA GLN A 173 -6.98 -16.84 33.54
C GLN A 173 -5.92 -17.51 32.65
N ILE A 174 -5.37 -16.79 31.64
CA ILE A 174 -4.26 -17.30 30.81
C ILE A 174 -3.03 -17.63 31.67
N LYS A 175 -2.71 -16.80 32.67
CA LYS A 175 -1.58 -17.03 33.56
C LYS A 175 -1.79 -18.27 34.43
N ALA A 176 -3.00 -18.49 34.95
CA ALA A 176 -3.34 -19.67 35.73
C ALA A 176 -3.28 -20.95 34.89
N ASP A 177 -3.92 -20.96 33.72
CA ASP A 177 -3.95 -22.09 32.78
C ASP A 177 -2.54 -22.47 32.29
N ARG A 178 -1.71 -21.47 31.97
CA ARG A 178 -0.30 -21.69 31.60
C ARG A 178 0.52 -22.32 32.73
N ILE A 179 0.30 -21.90 33.98
CA ILE A 179 0.99 -22.49 35.15
C ILE A 179 0.48 -23.91 35.39
N GLU A 180 -0.83 -24.15 35.31
CA GLU A 180 -1.40 -25.48 35.49
C GLU A 180 -0.95 -26.45 34.39
N GLY A 181 -0.95 -26.05 33.12
CA GLY A 181 -0.43 -26.84 32.01
C GLY A 181 1.05 -27.19 32.19
N GLN A 182 1.87 -26.24 32.68
CA GLN A 182 3.28 -26.49 32.98
C GLN A 182 3.47 -27.45 34.17
N ILE A 183 2.66 -27.36 35.22
CA ILE A 183 2.66 -28.29 36.36
C ILE A 183 2.21 -29.70 35.92
N ARG A 184 1.13 -29.81 35.13
CA ARG A 184 0.64 -31.09 34.59
C ARG A 184 1.69 -31.76 33.70
N SER A 185 2.37 -30.97 32.85
CA SER A 185 3.48 -31.45 32.02
C SER A 185 4.65 -31.97 32.86
N ASN A 186 5.08 -31.20 33.87
CA ASN A 186 6.18 -31.61 34.76
C ASN A 186 5.85 -32.86 35.59
N ARG A 187 4.62 -32.96 36.10
CA ARG A 187 4.17 -34.09 36.94
C ARG A 187 4.05 -35.41 36.15
N ASN A 188 3.79 -35.33 34.84
CA ASN A 188 3.83 -36.50 33.95
C ASN A 188 5.26 -36.94 33.60
N ALA A 189 6.28 -36.08 33.77
CA ALA A 189 7.69 -36.45 33.56
C ALA A 189 8.34 -37.12 34.80
N GLU A 190 7.71 -37.03 35.97
CA GLU A 190 8.29 -37.41 37.26
C GLU A 190 8.13 -38.90 37.61
N MET A 191 7.55 -39.71 36.73
CA MET A 191 7.24 -41.13 36.98
C MET A 191 8.20 -42.14 36.30
N THR A 192 9.25 -41.68 35.61
CA THR A 192 10.25 -42.56 34.94
C THR A 192 11.68 -42.01 34.96
N LYS A 193 12.49 -42.42 35.94
CA LYS A 193 13.97 -42.44 36.00
C LYS A 193 14.41 -43.35 37.17
N PRO A 194 15.70 -43.67 37.44
CA PRO A 194 16.97 -43.23 36.82
C PRO A 194 17.18 -43.76 35.38
N GLU A 195 18.16 -43.30 34.58
CA GLU A 195 19.11 -42.17 34.67
C GLU A 195 19.33 -41.56 33.25
N ALA A 196 20.29 -40.71 32.85
CA ALA A 196 21.53 -40.19 33.46
C ALA A 196 21.71 -38.67 33.23
N GLN A 197 22.96 -38.16 33.28
CA GLN A 197 23.42 -36.79 33.01
C GLN A 197 24.79 -36.88 32.28
N ILE A 198 25.32 -35.90 31.53
CA ILE A 198 24.90 -34.56 31.04
C ILE A 198 25.68 -34.32 29.71
N SER A 199 25.40 -33.41 28.77
CA SER A 199 24.70 -32.11 28.76
C SER A 199 23.78 -31.95 27.54
N SER A 200 22.70 -31.16 27.66
CA SER A 200 21.89 -30.73 26.51
C SER A 200 21.61 -29.22 26.55
N ASP A 201 22.18 -28.49 25.59
CA ASP A 201 21.71 -27.16 25.20
C ASP A 201 20.22 -27.18 24.83
N PRO A 202 19.51 -26.03 24.85
CA PRO A 202 18.08 -26.00 24.57
C PRO A 202 17.78 -26.57 23.18
N ILE A 203 17.07 -27.71 23.14
CA ILE A 203 16.66 -28.37 21.90
C ILE A 203 15.85 -27.37 21.07
N SER A 204 16.46 -26.97 19.96
CA SER A 204 15.99 -25.84 19.17
C SER A 204 14.67 -26.17 18.47
N SER A 205 13.75 -25.22 18.47
CA SER A 205 12.51 -25.25 17.67
C SER A 205 12.75 -25.28 16.14
N SER A 206 14.00 -25.35 15.70
CA SER A 206 14.40 -25.55 14.31
C SER A 206 14.15 -26.96 13.76
N GLU A 207 14.12 -28.01 14.60
CA GLU A 207 13.98 -29.38 14.07
C GLU A 207 12.54 -29.67 13.61
N MET A 208 11.53 -29.38 14.45
CA MET A 208 10.11 -29.44 14.05
C MET A 208 9.72 -28.44 12.95
N ASN A 209 10.60 -27.50 12.57
CA ASN A 209 10.41 -26.61 11.43
C ASN A 209 11.03 -27.15 10.12
N ARG A 210 11.79 -28.25 10.13
CA ARG A 210 12.34 -28.86 8.90
C ARG A 210 11.28 -29.64 8.11
N ASP A 211 10.27 -30.16 8.80
CA ASP A 211 9.21 -30.99 8.21
C ASP A 211 7.99 -30.16 7.78
N LEU A 212 8.10 -28.83 7.80
CA LEU A 212 7.03 -27.89 7.50
C LEU A 212 7.41 -26.93 6.37
N ALA A 213 6.51 -26.77 5.41
CA ALA A 213 6.63 -25.84 4.29
C ALA A 213 5.74 -24.60 4.54
N ARG A 214 6.34 -23.43 4.75
CA ARG A 214 5.59 -22.18 4.96
C ARG A 214 5.38 -21.45 3.63
N ILE A 215 4.18 -21.55 3.09
CA ILE A 215 3.83 -21.01 1.76
C ILE A 215 3.17 -19.63 1.91
N GLN A 216 3.65 -18.66 1.13
CA GLN A 216 2.98 -17.38 0.96
C GLN A 216 2.24 -17.35 -0.39
N PHE A 217 0.92 -17.32 -0.35
CA PHE A 217 0.08 -17.06 -1.51
C PHE A 217 -0.05 -15.56 -1.78
N ARG A 218 0.01 -15.17 -3.06
CA ARG A 218 -0.31 -13.83 -3.57
C ARG A 218 -1.54 -13.93 -4.44
N PHE A 219 -2.61 -13.26 -4.02
CA PHE A 219 -3.88 -13.26 -4.74
C PHE A 219 -3.85 -12.25 -5.90
N PRO A 220 -4.65 -12.47 -6.96
CA PRO A 220 -4.83 -11.48 -8.03
C PRO A 220 -5.39 -10.16 -7.48
N ASP A 221 -6.18 -10.22 -6.39
CA ASP A 221 -6.77 -9.07 -5.71
C ASP A 221 -5.76 -8.36 -4.76
N GLY A 222 -4.46 -8.54 -4.97
CA GLY A 222 -3.35 -7.95 -4.20
C GLY A 222 -3.15 -8.48 -2.77
N ARG A 223 -4.11 -9.23 -2.24
CA ARG A 223 -4.06 -9.85 -0.91
C ARG A 223 -2.93 -10.88 -0.79
N ARG A 224 -2.47 -11.12 0.44
CA ARG A 224 -1.43 -12.12 0.77
C ARG A 224 -1.97 -13.03 1.87
N GLN A 225 -1.89 -14.34 1.66
CA GLN A 225 -2.22 -15.35 2.67
C GLN A 225 -0.95 -16.14 3.00
N PHE A 226 -0.81 -16.53 4.27
CA PHE A 226 0.23 -17.43 4.71
C PHE A 226 -0.41 -18.71 5.23
N ALA A 227 0.20 -19.85 4.89
CA ALA A 227 -0.20 -21.16 5.39
C ALA A 227 1.05 -22.02 5.61
N THR A 228 0.90 -23.08 6.40
CA THR A 228 1.96 -24.04 6.68
C THR A 228 1.43 -25.43 6.37
N PHE A 229 2.18 -26.17 5.55
CA PHE A 229 1.88 -27.52 5.09
C PHE A 229 2.98 -28.48 5.54
N ASN A 230 2.76 -29.79 5.47
CA ASN A 230 3.81 -30.77 5.69
C ASN A 230 4.77 -30.80 4.48
N ARG A 231 6.05 -31.04 4.73
CA ARG A 231 7.09 -31.28 3.71
C ARG A 231 6.69 -32.34 2.67
N ASN A 232 5.93 -33.35 3.11
CA ASN A 232 5.47 -34.46 2.28
C ASN A 232 4.11 -34.23 1.60
N ASP A 233 3.39 -33.15 1.90
CA ASP A 233 2.09 -32.89 1.30
C ASP A 233 2.22 -32.73 -0.23
N PRO A 234 1.28 -33.26 -1.03
CA PRO A 234 1.27 -33.06 -2.48
C PRO A 234 0.73 -31.67 -2.85
N LEU A 235 1.20 -31.12 -3.98
CA LEU A 235 0.90 -29.75 -4.41
C LEU A 235 -0.61 -29.45 -4.56
N HIS A 236 -1.47 -30.44 -4.88
CA HIS A 236 -2.91 -30.21 -4.95
C HIS A 236 -3.54 -29.75 -3.62
N VAL A 237 -2.97 -30.09 -2.46
CA VAL A 237 -3.45 -29.61 -1.14
C VAL A 237 -3.41 -28.07 -1.04
N LEU A 238 -2.48 -27.42 -1.77
CA LEU A 238 -2.40 -25.96 -1.84
C LEU A 238 -3.52 -25.38 -2.71
N PHE A 239 -4.00 -26.13 -3.72
CA PHE A 239 -5.17 -25.75 -4.51
C PHE A 239 -6.46 -25.91 -3.69
N ASP A 240 -6.61 -26.99 -2.93
CA ASP A 240 -7.76 -27.19 -2.04
C ASP A 240 -7.81 -26.13 -0.93
N TYR A 241 -6.65 -25.71 -0.39
CA TYR A 241 -6.57 -24.63 0.58
C TYR A 241 -7.03 -23.27 0.01
N ILE A 242 -6.68 -22.93 -1.24
CA ILE A 242 -7.07 -21.65 -1.84
C ILE A 242 -8.49 -21.66 -2.44
N LYS A 243 -9.05 -22.83 -2.77
CA LYS A 243 -10.35 -22.95 -3.46
C LYS A 243 -11.50 -22.18 -2.78
N PRO A 244 -11.69 -22.21 -1.44
CA PRO A 244 -12.76 -21.45 -0.76
C PRO A 244 -12.61 -19.93 -0.79
N PHE A 245 -11.49 -19.39 -1.29
CA PHE A 245 -11.25 -17.94 -1.40
C PHE A 245 -11.66 -17.37 -2.77
N PHE A 246 -12.19 -18.20 -3.67
CA PHE A 246 -12.66 -17.81 -5.00
C PHE A 246 -14.12 -18.26 -5.20
N PRO A 247 -14.85 -17.64 -6.15
CA PRO A 247 -16.13 -18.20 -6.59
C PRO A 247 -15.95 -19.62 -7.12
N ASP A 248 -17.00 -20.43 -7.00
CA ASP A 248 -17.09 -21.72 -7.66
C ASP A 248 -16.87 -21.55 -9.20
N ASP A 249 -16.38 -22.61 -9.84
CA ASP A 249 -16.06 -22.68 -11.28
C ASP A 249 -14.92 -21.76 -11.81
N CYS A 250 -14.14 -21.09 -10.95
CA CYS A 250 -12.86 -20.47 -11.33
C CYS A 250 -11.70 -21.50 -11.40
N GLN A 251 -11.13 -21.75 -12.59
CA GLN A 251 -9.91 -22.54 -12.76
C GLN A 251 -8.65 -21.74 -12.36
N LEU A 252 -8.05 -22.11 -11.23
CA LEU A 252 -6.85 -21.47 -10.68
C LEU A 252 -5.56 -22.12 -11.21
N LYS A 253 -4.48 -21.34 -11.28
CA LYS A 253 -3.11 -21.82 -11.50
C LYS A 253 -2.17 -21.18 -10.49
N LEU A 254 -1.23 -21.97 -9.96
CA LEU A 254 -0.13 -21.51 -9.13
C LEU A 254 1.10 -21.26 -10.01
N ILE A 255 1.80 -20.17 -9.75
CA ILE A 255 3.05 -19.78 -10.43
C ILE A 255 4.06 -19.37 -9.36
N GLU A 256 5.24 -19.98 -9.38
CA GLU A 256 6.36 -19.56 -8.56
C GLU A 256 7.11 -18.41 -9.24
N LEU A 257 7.67 -17.50 -8.45
CA LEU A 257 8.26 -16.26 -8.96
C LEU A 257 9.79 -16.30 -9.13
N TYR A 258 10.51 -17.07 -8.30
CA TYR A 258 11.97 -17.14 -8.32
C TYR A 258 12.45 -18.54 -7.90
N PRO A 259 12.86 -19.42 -8.85
CA PRO A 259 12.79 -19.24 -10.30
C PRO A 259 11.33 -19.12 -10.79
N ARG A 260 11.13 -18.52 -11.98
CA ARG A 260 9.78 -18.47 -12.58
C ARG A 260 9.37 -19.84 -13.10
N ARG A 261 8.55 -20.56 -12.35
CA ARG A 261 8.06 -21.91 -12.67
C ARG A 261 6.54 -21.95 -12.71
N HIS A 262 6.01 -22.56 -13.76
CA HIS A 262 4.60 -22.86 -13.92
C HIS A 262 4.40 -24.34 -13.62
N PHE A 263 3.49 -24.68 -12.71
CA PHE A 263 3.17 -26.07 -12.41
C PHE A 263 2.25 -26.67 -13.47
N THR A 264 2.52 -27.92 -13.83
CA THR A 264 1.73 -28.74 -14.74
C THR A 264 0.91 -29.77 -13.95
N ASP A 265 -0.01 -30.48 -14.61
CA ASP A 265 -0.84 -31.47 -13.93
C ASP A 265 -0.01 -32.62 -13.30
N VAL A 266 1.13 -32.95 -13.92
CA VAL A 266 2.14 -33.91 -13.41
C VAL A 266 2.85 -33.40 -12.14
N ASP A 267 2.81 -32.10 -11.86
CA ASP A 267 3.37 -31.52 -10.64
C ASP A 267 2.37 -31.49 -9.48
N TYR A 268 1.05 -31.62 -9.73
CA TYR A 268 0.03 -31.58 -8.67
C TYR A 268 0.01 -32.83 -7.78
N GLU A 269 0.57 -33.94 -8.27
CA GLU A 269 0.77 -35.18 -7.51
C GLU A 269 2.10 -35.20 -6.73
N LYS A 270 3.04 -34.29 -7.03
CA LYS A 270 4.36 -34.22 -6.42
C LYS A 270 4.33 -33.57 -5.04
N SER A 271 5.20 -34.03 -4.13
CA SER A 271 5.34 -33.44 -2.79
C SER A 271 6.02 -32.08 -2.83
N LEU A 272 5.73 -31.21 -1.85
CA LEU A 272 6.37 -29.91 -1.71
C LEU A 272 7.90 -29.98 -1.64
N GLU A 273 8.46 -31.04 -1.03
CA GLU A 273 9.90 -31.33 -1.07
C GLU A 273 10.41 -31.57 -2.49
N SER A 274 9.78 -32.47 -3.25
CA SER A 274 10.21 -32.81 -4.62
C SER A 274 10.04 -31.65 -5.63
N LEU A 275 9.42 -30.56 -5.17
CA LEU A 275 9.26 -29.30 -5.88
C LEU A 275 10.14 -28.19 -5.29
N ASP A 276 11.04 -28.41 -4.34
CA ASP A 276 11.88 -27.38 -3.71
C ASP A 276 11.08 -26.25 -2.99
N LEU A 277 9.81 -26.49 -2.63
CA LEU A 277 8.94 -25.49 -1.97
C LEU A 277 9.16 -25.39 -0.46
N VAL A 278 10.19 -26.08 0.05
CA VAL A 278 10.56 -26.28 1.46
C VAL A 278 11.89 -25.55 1.72
N PRO A 279 12.05 -24.80 2.83
CA PRO A 279 11.12 -24.62 3.95
C PRO A 279 10.11 -23.47 3.76
N SER A 280 10.25 -22.63 2.73
CA SER A 280 9.31 -21.53 2.49
C SER A 280 9.34 -21.06 1.03
N ALA A 281 8.17 -20.97 0.40
CA ALA A 281 8.02 -20.56 -0.99
C ALA A 281 6.94 -19.47 -1.18
N VAL A 282 6.98 -18.79 -2.32
CA VAL A 282 6.09 -17.66 -2.64
C VAL A 282 5.39 -17.91 -3.97
N LEU A 283 4.10 -18.19 -3.91
CA LEU A 283 3.27 -18.57 -5.06
C LEU A 283 2.28 -17.47 -5.42
N LEU A 284 2.22 -17.12 -6.70
CA LEU A 284 1.20 -16.26 -7.29
C LEU A 284 0.02 -17.11 -7.75
N ILE A 285 -1.20 -16.73 -7.36
CA ILE A 285 -2.44 -17.33 -7.85
C ILE A 285 -2.89 -16.56 -9.08
N VAL A 286 -3.13 -17.25 -10.19
CA VAL A 286 -3.70 -16.71 -11.42
C VAL A 286 -5.05 -17.37 -11.69
N ARG A 287 -6.07 -16.56 -11.99
CA ARG A 287 -7.36 -17.03 -12.53
C ARG A 287 -7.17 -17.29 -14.03
N THR A 288 -7.43 -18.51 -14.49
CA THR A 288 -7.21 -18.91 -15.89
C THR A 288 -8.48 -18.79 -16.72
N VAL A 289 -9.58 -19.31 -16.15
CA VAL A 289 -10.94 -19.24 -16.67
C VAL A 289 -11.84 -19.07 -15.45
N CYS A 290 -12.84 -18.20 -15.52
CA CYS A 290 -14.00 -18.22 -14.63
C CYS A 290 -15.21 -18.06 -15.56
N ILE A 291 -16.16 -18.99 -15.51
CA ILE A 291 -17.40 -18.89 -16.28
C ILE A 291 -18.37 -18.04 -15.44
N TYR A 292 -19.01 -17.06 -16.08
CA TYR A 292 -19.99 -16.13 -15.50
C TYR A 292 -21.26 -16.16 -16.36
#